data_AF-A0A3C0NYE8-F1
#
_entry.id   AF-A0A3C0NYE8-F1
#
_cell.length_a   1.000
_cell.length_b   1.000
_cell.length_c   1.000
_cell.angle_alpha   90.00
_cell.angle_beta   90.00
_cell.angle_gamma   90.00
#
_symmetry.space_group_name_H-M   'P 1'
#
loop_
_entity.id
_entity.type
_entity.pdbx_description
1 polymer ?
#
loop_
_entity_poly.entity_id
_entity_poly.type
_entity_poly.pdbx_seq_one_letter_code
_entity_poly.pdbx_strand_id
1 'polypeptide(L)'
;NLTSYPIKNSSEFIGFVCGIISQDHDLQYVYADNFRKIAAIVEDAEELDSVIAELESISNTFGTNFVISIGLDKQELSPALQEKVVVAL
;
A
#
# COMPACT_ATOMS: atom_id res chain seq x y z
N ASN A 1 -4.07 15.30 2.98
CA ASN A 1 -4.56 14.04 2.38
C ASN A 1 -3.80 13.85 1.08
N LEU A 2 -3.33 12.67 0.71
CA LEU A 2 -2.50 12.49 -0.51
C LEU A 2 -3.27 12.88 -1.79
N THR A 3 -4.60 12.87 -1.73
CA THR A 3 -5.51 13.43 -2.75
C THR A 3 -5.41 14.95 -2.96
N SER A 4 -4.77 15.69 -2.05
CA SER A 4 -4.45 17.12 -2.22
C SER A 4 -3.21 17.34 -3.09
N TYR A 5 -2.45 16.28 -3.35
CA TYR A 5 -1.31 16.26 -4.25
C TYR A 5 -1.76 15.68 -5.61
N PRO A 6 -1.03 15.92 -6.71
CA PRO A 6 -1.40 15.45 -8.03
C PRO A 6 -1.12 13.95 -8.22
N ILE A 7 -1.54 13.12 -7.26
CA ILE A 7 -1.51 11.66 -7.31
C ILE A 7 -2.92 11.18 -7.66
N LYS A 8 -3.06 10.60 -8.84
CA LYS A 8 -4.35 10.31 -9.48
C LYS A 8 -4.71 8.83 -9.49
N ASN A 9 -3.72 7.95 -9.32
CA ASN A 9 -3.89 6.51 -9.41
C ASN A 9 -2.85 5.81 -8.54
N SER A 10 -3.05 4.50 -8.39
CA SER A 10 -2.20 3.60 -7.64
C SER A 10 -0.74 3.60 -8.14
N SER A 11 -0.50 3.60 -9.45
CA SER A 11 0.86 3.64 -10.01
C SER A 11 1.63 4.92 -9.64
N GLU A 12 0.97 6.08 -9.64
CA GLU A 12 1.57 7.35 -9.20
C GLU A 12 1.88 7.33 -7.70
N PHE A 13 1.04 6.68 -6.88
CA PHE A 13 1.32 6.46 -5.47
C PHE A 13 2.55 5.57 -5.27
N ILE A 14 2.67 4.46 -6.01
CA ILE A 14 3.86 3.60 -5.98
C ILE A 14 5.10 4.38 -6.39
N GLY A 15 5.03 5.17 -7.47
CA GLY A 15 6.12 6.05 -7.89
C GLY A 15 6.53 7.04 -6.81
N PHE A 16 5.57 7.62 -6.09
CA PHE A 16 5.82 8.50 -4.96
C PHE A 16 6.55 7.79 -3.81
N VAL A 17 6.11 6.58 -3.43
CA VAL A 17 6.77 5.75 -2.42
C VAL A 17 8.20 5.40 -2.82
N CYS A 18 8.42 4.96 -4.07
CA CYS A 18 9.75 4.70 -4.61
C CYS A 18 10.64 5.95 -4.57
N GLY A 19 10.07 7.13 -4.84
CA GLY A 19 10.77 8.40 -4.71
C GLY A 19 11.26 8.66 -3.29
N ILE A 20 10.44 8.41 -2.28
CA ILE A 20 10.82 8.52 -0.86
C ILE A 20 11.96 7.56 -0.53
N ILE A 21 11.79 6.26 -0.85
CA ILE A 21 12.80 5.22 -0.59
C ILE A 21 14.13 5.53 -1.28
N SER A 22 14.09 6.12 -2.49
CA SER A 22 15.30 6.46 -3.24
C SER A 22 16.15 7.56 -2.59
N GLN A 23 15.53 8.40 -1.76
CA GLN A 23 16.21 9.50 -1.05
C GLN A 23 16.61 9.09 0.36
N ASP A 24 15.86 8.17 0.97
CA ASP A 24 16.06 7.74 2.35
C ASP A 24 16.50 6.28 2.41
N HIS A 25 17.82 6.09 2.49
CA HIS A 25 18.46 4.78 2.50
C HIS A 25 18.31 4.01 3.83
N ASP A 26 17.84 4.66 4.90
CA ASP A 26 17.60 4.00 6.20
C ASP A 26 16.11 3.82 6.51
N LEU A 27 15.23 4.04 5.52
CA LEU A 27 13.79 3.90 5.66
C LEU A 27 13.38 2.43 5.90
N GLN A 28 13.07 2.10 7.15
CA GLN A 28 12.68 0.75 7.57
C GLN A 28 11.18 0.50 7.55
N TYR A 29 10.35 1.52 7.79
CA TYR A 29 8.91 1.37 7.93
C TYR A 29 8.14 2.50 7.25
N VAL A 30 7.09 2.14 6.52
CA VAL A 30 6.11 3.06 5.94
C VAL A 30 4.74 2.70 6.50
N TYR A 31 4.10 3.65 7.17
CA TYR A 31 2.76 3.49 7.72
C TYR A 31 1.74 4.23 6.86
N ALA A 32 0.74 3.50 6.36
CA ALA A 32 -0.33 4.07 5.55
C ALA A 32 -1.69 3.77 6.19
N ASP A 33 -2.30 4.79 6.79
CA ASP A 33 -3.66 4.70 7.30
C ASP A 33 -4.70 4.96 6.21
N ASN A 34 -5.85 4.30 6.28
CA ASN A 34 -6.94 4.46 5.32
C ASN A 34 -6.49 4.30 3.86
N PHE A 35 -5.73 3.23 3.61
CA PHE A 35 -4.92 3.03 2.40
C PHE A 35 -5.68 3.24 1.10
N ARG A 36 -6.93 2.78 1.02
CA ARG A 36 -7.80 2.99 -0.15
C ARG A 36 -7.89 4.45 -0.56
N LYS A 37 -8.04 5.37 0.40
CA LYS A 37 -8.12 6.81 0.12
C LYS A 37 -6.77 7.41 -0.28
N ILE A 38 -5.68 6.82 0.19
CA ILE A 38 -4.33 7.29 -0.05
C ILE A 38 -3.79 6.83 -1.41
N ALA A 39 -3.98 5.55 -1.73
CA ALA A 39 -3.49 4.93 -2.95
C ALA A 39 -4.43 5.16 -4.16
N ALA A 40 -5.49 5.95 -3.99
CA ALA A 40 -6.50 6.24 -5.02
C ALA A 40 -7.09 4.97 -5.67
N ILE A 41 -7.18 3.87 -4.90
CA ILE A 41 -7.69 2.57 -5.36
C ILE A 41 -9.21 2.65 -5.45
N VAL A 42 -9.76 2.31 -6.61
CA VAL A 42 -11.19 2.48 -6.91
C VAL A 42 -11.92 1.17 -6.65
N GLU A 43 -12.28 0.90 -5.39
CA GLU A 43 -13.16 -0.20 -4.88
C GLU A 43 -12.94 -1.65 -5.39
N ASP A 44 -12.05 -1.87 -6.36
CA ASP A 44 -11.79 -3.16 -6.98
C ASP A 44 -10.78 -3.96 -6.15
N ALA A 45 -11.16 -5.20 -5.83
CA ALA A 45 -10.31 -6.12 -5.10
C ALA A 45 -9.08 -6.52 -5.93
N GLU A 46 -9.21 -6.59 -7.26
CA GLU A 46 -8.08 -6.95 -8.15
C GLU A 46 -7.02 -5.85 -8.17
N GLU A 47 -7.43 -4.57 -8.18
CA GLU A 47 -6.50 -3.44 -8.13
C GLU A 47 -5.77 -3.42 -6.78
N LEU A 48 -6.48 -3.65 -5.68
CA LEU A 48 -5.88 -3.72 -4.35
C LEU A 48 -4.82 -4.83 -4.26
N ASP A 49 -5.13 -6.03 -4.75
CA ASP A 49 -4.20 -7.15 -4.79
C ASP A 49 -2.93 -6.81 -5.57
N SER A 50 -3.09 -6.18 -6.76
CA SER A 50 -1.96 -5.77 -7.59
C SER A 50 -1.06 -4.75 -6.88
N VAL A 51 -1.65 -3.74 -6.24
CA VAL A 51 -0.90 -2.70 -5.53
C VAL A 51 -0.15 -3.27 -4.33
N ILE A 52 -0.77 -4.16 -3.56
CA ILE A 52 -0.10 -4.81 -2.44
C ILE A 52 1.05 -5.68 -2.95
N ALA A 53 0.86 -6.45 -4.02
CA ALA A 53 1.94 -7.25 -4.61
C ALA A 53 3.14 -6.40 -5.07
N GLU A 54 2.88 -5.22 -5.66
CA GLU A 54 3.95 -4.27 -6.00
C GLU A 54 4.67 -3.74 -4.75
N LEU A 55 3.93 -3.35 -3.71
CA LEU A 55 4.52 -2.92 -2.44
C LEU A 55 5.35 -4.03 -1.78
N GLU A 56 4.95 -5.29 -1.89
CA GLU A 56 5.75 -6.42 -1.41
C GLU A 56 7.04 -6.59 -2.22
N SER A 57 6.99 -6.44 -3.54
CA SER A 57 8.18 -6.47 -4.38
C SER A 57 9.18 -5.36 -3.98
N ILE A 58 8.68 -4.15 -3.76
CA ILE A 58 9.46 -3.01 -3.27
C ILE A 58 10.01 -3.31 -1.87
N SER A 59 9.17 -3.83 -0.97
CA SER A 59 9.55 -4.20 0.40
C SER A 59 10.74 -5.15 0.43
N ASN A 60 10.66 -6.22 -0.36
CA ASN A 60 11.72 -7.23 -0.45
C ASN A 60 12.99 -6.69 -1.13
N THR A 61 12.84 -5.80 -2.11
CA THR A 61 13.98 -5.24 -2.86
C THR A 61 14.78 -4.26 -2.03
N PHE A 62 14.10 -3.41 -1.25
CA PHE A 62 14.72 -2.30 -0.54
C PHE A 62 14.83 -2.52 0.98
N GLY A 63 14.28 -3.61 1.52
CA GLY A 63 14.31 -3.91 2.95
C GLY A 63 13.39 -3.02 3.79
N THR A 64 12.40 -2.39 3.16
CA THR A 64 11.43 -1.50 3.81
C THR A 64 10.15 -2.27 4.13
N ASN A 65 9.58 -2.11 5.32
CA ASN A 65 8.33 -2.75 5.72
C ASN A 65 7.14 -1.79 5.54
N PHE A 66 6.06 -2.27 4.92
CA PHE A 66 4.81 -1.51 4.81
C PHE A 66 3.79 -2.00 5.83
N VAL A 67 3.24 -1.06 6.60
CA VAL A 67 2.15 -1.32 7.55
C VAL A 67 0.94 -0.52 7.10
N ILE A 68 -0.10 -1.23 6.70
CA ILE A 68 -1.21 -0.65 5.94
C ILE A 68 -2.53 -0.96 6.65
N SER A 69 -3.35 0.08 6.84
CA SER A 69 -4.72 -0.06 7.34
C SER A 69 -5.71 -0.01 6.18
N ILE A 70 -6.54 -1.04 6.05
CA ILE A 70 -7.59 -1.14 5.04
C ILE A 70 -8.93 -1.17 5.77
N GLY A 71 -9.83 -0.25 5.41
CA GLY A 71 -11.19 -0.19 5.95
C GLY A 71 -12.14 -1.18 5.28
N LEU A 72 -11.75 -2.45 5.23
CA LEU A 72 -12.53 -3.58 4.71
C LEU A 72 -12.58 -4.69 5.76
N ASP A 73 -13.67 -5.43 5.77
CA ASP A 73 -13.74 -6.65 6.55
C ASP A 73 -12.80 -7.71 5.96
N LYS A 74 -12.24 -8.57 6.82
CA LYS A 74 -11.33 -9.65 6.38
C LYS A 74 -11.95 -10.54 5.30
N GLN A 75 -13.27 -10.71 5.31
CA GLN A 75 -14.01 -11.54 4.36
C GLN A 75 -14.09 -10.94 2.94
N GLU A 76 -13.90 -9.62 2.82
CA GLU A 76 -13.91 -8.88 1.56
C GLU A 76 -12.53 -8.85 0.89
N LEU A 77 -11.48 -9.27 1.61
CA LEU A 77 -10.13 -9.40 1.09
C LEU A 77 -9.96 -10.71 0.33
N SER A 78 -9.11 -10.69 -0.69
CA SER A 78 -8.67 -11.92 -1.37
C SER A 78 -7.98 -12.88 -0.39
N PRO A 79 -8.00 -14.20 -0.65
CA PRO A 79 -7.33 -15.17 0.22
C PRO A 79 -5.84 -14.86 0.45
N ALA A 80 -5.17 -14.33 -0.58
CA ALA A 80 -3.76 -13.95 -0.52
C ALA A 80 -3.50 -12.79 0.45
N LEU A 81 -4.41 -11.81 0.52
CA LEU A 81 -4.32 -10.71 1.47
C LEU A 81 -4.73 -11.12 2.88
N GLN A 82 -5.68 -12.05 3.02
CA GLN A 82 -6.15 -12.52 4.33
C GLN A 82 -5.05 -13.18 5.18
N GLU A 83 -4.10 -13.87 4.55
CA GLU A 83 -2.92 -14.46 5.23
C GLU A 83 -1.95 -13.38 5.76
N LYS A 84 -1.99 -12.18 5.18
CA LYS A 84 -1.11 -11.05 5.52
C LYS A 84 -1.72 -10.11 6.54
N VAL A 85 -2.98 -10.34 6.95
CA VAL A 85 -3.66 -9.55 7.98
C VAL A 85 -3.04 -9.84 9.34
N VAL A 86 -2.30 -8.88 9.87
CA VAL A 86 -1.68 -8.96 11.21
C VAL A 86 -2.70 -8.69 12.31
N VAL A 87 -3.63 -7.75 12.08
CA VAL A 87 -4.70 -7.37 13.02
C VAL A 87 -5.96 -7.04 12.23
N ALA A 88 -7.11 -7.55 12.68
CA ALA A 88 -8.44 -7.14 12.23
C ALA A 88 -9.22 -6.68 13.47
N LEU A 89 -9.84 -5.50 13.39
CA LEU A 89 -10.56 -4.85 14.49
C LEU A 89 -12.04 -4.67 14.14
#